data_AF-A0AAD4F4N1-F1
#
_entry.id   AF-A0AAD4F4N1-F1
#
_cell.length_a   1.000
_cell.length_b   1.000
_cell.length_c   1.000
_cell.angle_alpha   90.00
_cell.angle_beta   90.00
_cell.angle_gamma   90.00
#
_symmetry.space_group_name_H-M   'P 1'
#
loop_
_entity.id
_entity.type
_entity.pdbx_description
1 polymer ?
#
loop_
_entity_poly.entity_id
_entity_poly.type
_entity_poly.pdbx_seq_one_letter_code
_entity_poly.pdbx_strand_id
1 'polypeptide(L)'
;MGGLNLEVFKFGMYVMFPIGIMYYFGTNLDSRFTVPDFWPKPENANKLPLERDEIHAELERLRARRLYLREQRLAAEARAAALNPSQERQQEE
;
A
#
# COMPACT_ATOMS: atom_id res chain seq x y z
N MET A 1 -10.84 -61.51 -16.58
CA MET A 1 -9.50 -61.37 -15.98
C MET A 1 -8.80 -60.18 -16.62
N GLY A 2 -8.75 -59.04 -15.92
CA GLY A 2 -8.04 -57.83 -16.38
C GLY A 2 -7.35 -57.08 -15.24
N GLY A 3 -7.17 -57.72 -14.07
CA GLY A 3 -6.79 -57.06 -12.81
C GLY A 3 -5.44 -56.34 -12.87
N LEU A 4 -4.39 -57.03 -13.29
CA LEU A 4 -3.02 -56.46 -13.31
C LEU A 4 -2.83 -55.35 -14.35
N ASN A 5 -3.37 -55.49 -15.55
CA ASN A 5 -3.18 -54.50 -16.61
C ASN A 5 -3.93 -53.19 -16.34
N LEU A 6 -5.09 -53.27 -15.68
CA LEU A 6 -5.89 -52.10 -15.33
C LEU A 6 -5.26 -51.32 -14.16
N GLU A 7 -4.67 -52.03 -13.20
CA GLU A 7 -3.94 -51.43 -12.07
C GLU A 7 -2.68 -50.70 -12.54
N VAL A 8 -1.91 -51.28 -13.45
CA VAL A 8 -0.73 -50.63 -14.06
C VAL A 8 -1.13 -49.40 -14.87
N PHE A 9 -2.24 -49.45 -15.62
CA PHE A 9 -2.75 -48.29 -16.34
C PHE A 9 -3.18 -47.15 -15.40
N LYS A 10 -3.92 -47.47 -14.33
CA LYS A 10 -4.32 -46.49 -13.31
C LYS A 10 -3.12 -45.87 -12.62
N PHE A 11 -2.13 -46.68 -12.24
CA PHE A 11 -0.90 -46.21 -11.63
C PHE A 11 -0.11 -45.30 -12.59
N GLY A 12 0.04 -45.72 -13.85
CA GLY A 12 0.67 -44.91 -14.90
C GLY A 12 -0.03 -43.57 -15.10
N MET A 13 -1.37 -43.55 -15.11
CA MET A 13 -2.14 -42.32 -15.19
C MET A 13 -1.91 -41.41 -13.98
N TYR A 14 -1.93 -41.95 -12.76
CA TYR A 14 -1.71 -41.17 -11.54
C TYR A 14 -0.28 -40.64 -11.40
N VAL A 15 0.71 -41.27 -12.02
CA VAL A 15 2.09 -40.76 -12.06
C VAL A 15 2.28 -39.77 -13.20
N MET A 16 1.79 -40.08 -14.40
CA MET A 16 1.97 -39.23 -15.58
C MET A 16 1.15 -37.94 -15.53
N PHE A 17 -0.04 -37.97 -14.92
CA PHE A 17 -0.91 -36.79 -14.81
C PHE A 17 -0.25 -35.63 -14.03
N PRO A 18 0.24 -35.81 -12.78
CA PRO A 18 0.89 -34.73 -12.04
C PRO A 18 2.22 -34.32 -12.68
N ILE A 19 2.99 -35.26 -13.24
CA ILE A 19 4.26 -34.94 -13.93
C ILE A 19 3.99 -34.10 -15.18
N GLY A 20 2.98 -34.44 -15.97
CA GLY A 20 2.61 -33.70 -17.17
C GLY A 20 2.09 -32.29 -16.84
N ILE A 21 1.27 -32.16 -15.81
CA ILE A 21 0.80 -30.84 -15.31
C ILE A 21 1.98 -30.00 -14.83
N MET A 22 2.91 -30.58 -14.07
CA MET A 22 4.14 -29.90 -13.64
C MET A 22 5.04 -29.53 -14.81
N TYR A 23 5.17 -30.36 -15.84
CA TYR A 23 5.98 -30.03 -17.01
C TYR A 23 5.38 -28.86 -17.80
N TYR A 24 4.06 -28.87 -17.99
CA TYR A 24 3.35 -27.85 -18.77
C TYR A 24 3.24 -26.50 -18.03
N PHE A 25 2.89 -26.51 -16.75
CA PHE A 25 2.72 -25.28 -15.96
C PHE A 25 3.95 -24.92 -15.13
N GLY A 26 4.72 -25.88 -14.64
CA GLY A 26 5.79 -25.69 -13.65
C GLY A 26 7.02 -24.95 -14.15
N THR A 27 7.26 -24.92 -15.46
CA THR A 27 8.46 -24.29 -16.05
C THR A 27 8.22 -22.85 -16.54
N ASN A 28 6.95 -22.40 -16.57
CA ASN A 28 6.57 -21.15 -17.22
C ASN A 28 5.50 -20.35 -16.44
N LEU A 29 5.37 -20.58 -15.12
CA LEU A 29 4.41 -19.85 -14.29
C LEU A 29 4.64 -18.34 -14.34
N ASP A 30 5.91 -17.91 -14.29
CA ASP A 30 6.26 -16.49 -14.21
C ASP A 30 5.72 -15.73 -15.42
N SER A 31 6.01 -16.15 -16.65
CA SER A 31 5.49 -15.47 -17.85
C SER A 31 3.98 -15.66 -18.11
N ARG A 32 3.35 -16.68 -17.53
CA ARG A 32 1.91 -16.95 -17.71
C ARG A 32 1.03 -16.21 -16.72
N PHE A 33 1.53 -15.96 -15.52
CA PHE A 33 0.77 -15.40 -14.40
C PHE A 33 1.31 -14.07 -13.88
N THR A 34 2.42 -13.54 -14.43
CA THR A 34 2.83 -12.17 -14.13
C THR A 34 1.82 -11.18 -14.68
N VAL A 35 1.36 -10.29 -13.80
CA VAL A 35 0.54 -9.15 -14.20
C VAL A 35 1.49 -8.02 -14.59
N PRO A 36 1.47 -7.57 -15.86
CA PRO A 36 2.26 -6.43 -16.28
C PRO A 36 1.82 -5.19 -15.48
N ASP A 37 2.77 -4.39 -15.03
CA ASP A 37 2.54 -3.17 -14.23
C ASP A 37 1.76 -3.41 -12.92
N PHE A 38 1.89 -4.60 -12.29
CA PHE A 38 1.24 -4.89 -11.00
C PHE A 38 1.60 -3.87 -9.91
N TRP A 39 2.87 -3.45 -9.88
CA TRP A 39 3.35 -2.42 -8.95
C TRP A 39 3.28 -1.05 -9.60
N PRO A 40 2.90 0.00 -8.85
CA PRO A 40 2.97 1.36 -9.34
C PRO A 40 4.40 1.65 -9.79
N LYS A 41 4.54 2.24 -10.97
CA LYS A 41 5.85 2.64 -11.51
C LYS A 41 6.57 3.52 -10.48
N PRO A 42 7.91 3.38 -10.33
CA PRO A 42 8.69 4.16 -9.37
C PRO A 42 8.57 5.68 -9.60
N GLU A 43 8.22 6.10 -10.82
CA GLU A 43 7.89 7.48 -11.19
C GLU A 43 6.68 8.04 -10.42
N ASN A 44 5.72 7.19 -10.10
CA ASN A 44 4.51 7.54 -9.35
C ASN A 44 4.70 7.41 -7.83
N ALA A 45 5.84 6.87 -7.38
CA ALA A 45 6.15 6.78 -5.97
C ALA A 45 6.67 8.12 -5.45
N ASN A 46 6.33 8.45 -4.20
CA ASN A 46 6.94 9.59 -3.53
C ASN A 46 8.45 9.34 -3.41
N LYS A 47 9.25 10.25 -3.97
CA LYS A 47 10.70 10.22 -3.84
C LYS A 47 11.06 10.68 -2.43
N LEU A 48 11.59 9.76 -1.61
CA LEU A 48 12.15 10.14 -0.32
C LEU A 48 13.52 10.82 -0.55
N PRO A 49 13.81 11.91 0.17
CA PRO A 49 15.17 12.45 0.20
C PRO A 49 16.10 11.41 0.83
N LEU A 50 17.21 11.12 0.16
CA LEU A 50 18.19 10.11 0.59
C LEU A 50 19.43 10.76 1.22
N GLU A 51 19.76 11.97 0.77
CA GLU A 51 20.92 12.72 1.26
C GLU A 51 20.61 13.46 2.56
N ARG A 52 21.60 13.54 3.45
CA ARG A 52 21.44 14.16 4.78
C ARG A 52 20.94 15.60 4.67
N ASP A 53 21.50 16.38 3.76
CA ASP A 53 21.17 17.80 3.61
C ASP A 53 19.77 18.00 3.05
N GLU A 54 19.34 17.16 2.11
CA GLU A 54 17.96 17.15 1.59
C GLU A 54 16.95 16.79 2.69
N ILE A 55 17.29 15.82 3.53
CA ILE A 55 16.45 15.43 4.67
C ILE A 55 16.27 16.60 5.64
N HIS A 56 17.35 17.31 5.97
CA HIS A 56 17.27 18.47 6.87
C HIS A 56 16.43 19.61 6.27
N ALA A 57 16.61 19.92 4.98
CA ALA A 57 15.85 20.94 4.30
C ALA A 57 14.34 20.63 4.25
N GLU A 58 13.97 19.39 3.91
CA GLU A 58 12.55 19.00 3.88
C GLU A 58 11.95 18.98 5.30
N LEU A 59 12.73 18.60 6.31
CA LEU A 59 12.31 18.61 7.70
C LEU A 59 12.08 20.03 8.24
N GLU A 60 12.92 20.99 7.87
CA GLU A 60 12.71 22.41 8.15
C GLU A 60 11.44 22.95 7.46
N ARG A 61 11.24 22.59 6.18
CA ARG A 61 10.02 22.94 5.43
C ARG A 61 8.75 22.43 6.12
N LEU A 62 8.78 21.18 6.60
CA LEU A 62 7.66 20.57 7.33
C LEU A 62 7.40 21.25 8.67
N ARG A 63 8.47 21.62 9.41
CA ARG A 63 8.35 22.36 10.68
C ARG A 63 7.73 23.74 10.46
N ALA A 64 8.20 24.49 9.46
CA ALA A 64 7.66 25.80 9.12
C ALA A 64 6.18 25.71 8.73
N ARG A 65 5.81 24.73 7.89
CA ARG A 65 4.41 24.50 7.51
C ARG A 65 3.53 24.16 8.72
N ARG A 66 4.03 23.36 9.66
CA ARG A 66 3.30 23.02 10.89
C ARG A 66 3.06 24.25 11.76
N LEU A 67 4.07 25.10 11.95
CA LEU A 67 3.95 26.33 12.74
C LEU A 67 2.95 27.29 12.10
N TYR A 68 3.05 27.52 10.80
CA TYR A 68 2.13 28.39 10.06
C TYR A 68 0.67 27.91 10.16
N LEU A 69 0.41 26.61 10.01
CA LEU A 69 -0.94 26.06 10.16
C LEU A 69 -1.46 26.19 11.60
N ARG A 70 -0.58 26.07 12.60
CA ARG A 70 -0.95 26.28 14.01
C ARG A 70 -1.34 27.73 14.27
N GLU A 71 -0.55 28.69 13.79
CA GLU A 71 -0.85 30.11 13.92
C GLU A 71 -2.18 30.47 13.25
N GLN A 72 -2.44 29.95 12.05
CA GLN A 72 -3.74 30.14 11.39
C GLN A 72 -4.91 29.61 12.21
N ARG A 73 -4.77 28.41 12.82
CA ARG A 73 -5.82 27.84 13.69
C ARG A 73 -6.07 28.74 14.90
N LEU A 74 -5.02 29.14 15.60
CA LEU A 74 -5.13 30.02 16.78
C LEU A 74 -5.73 31.39 16.42
N ALA A 75 -5.35 31.96 15.27
CA ALA A 75 -5.91 33.22 14.80
C ALA A 75 -7.40 33.09 14.43
N ALA A 76 -7.80 31.97 13.82
CA ALA A 76 -9.19 31.68 13.52
C ALA A 76 -10.03 31.48 14.80
N GLU A 77 -9.50 30.75 15.78
CA GLU A 77 -10.12 30.57 17.10
C GLU A 77 -10.28 31.89 17.84
N ALA A 78 -9.24 32.74 17.87
CA ALA A 78 -9.29 34.06 18.49
C ALA A 78 -10.31 34.99 17.81
N ARG A 79 -10.40 34.96 16.47
CA ARG A 79 -11.42 35.71 15.73
C ARG A 79 -12.84 35.20 16.00
N ALA A 80 -13.02 33.88 16.09
CA ALA A 80 -14.30 33.27 16.40
C ALA A 80 -14.75 33.62 17.83
N ALA A 81 -13.84 33.58 18.81
CA ALA A 81 -14.10 34.00 20.19
C ALA A 81 -14.47 35.49 20.28
N ALA A 82 -13.75 36.36 19.56
CA ALA A 82 -14.05 37.79 19.52
C ALA A 82 -15.41 38.14 18.86
N LEU A 83 -15.91 37.29 17.95
CA LEU A 83 -17.20 37.49 17.29
C LEU A 83 -18.41 37.02 18.13
N ASN A 84 -18.21 36.13 19.12
CA ASN A 84 -19.28 35.55 19.95
C ASN A 84 -19.11 35.81 21.47
N PRO A 85 -18.94 37.07 21.94
CA PRO A 85 -18.79 37.37 23.37
C PRO A 85 -20.09 37.20 24.20
N SER A 86 -21.20 36.81 23.57
CA SER A 86 -22.53 36.67 24.18
C SER A 86 -22.86 35.25 24.65
N GLN A 87 -22.08 34.22 24.28
CA GLN A 87 -22.33 32.84 24.72
C GLN A 87 -21.65 32.49 26.06
N GLU A 88 -20.51 33.09 26.38
CA GLU A 88 -19.80 32.84 27.65
C GLU A 88 -20.56 33.43 28.87
N ARG A 89 -21.21 34.59 28.71
CA ARG A 89 -22.02 35.21 29.78
C ARG A 89 -23.32 34.48 30.12
N GLN A 90 -23.79 33.54 29.30
CA GLN A 90 -25.00 32.75 29.57
C GLN A 90 -24.70 31.39 30.21
N GLN A 91 -23.43 30.99 30.34
CA GLN A 91 -23.02 29.75 31.02
C GLN A 91 -22.57 29.99 32.47
N GLU A 92 -22.40 31.25 32.88
CA GLU A 92 -21.98 31.64 34.24
C GLU A 92 -23.13 32.13 35.16
N GLU A 93 -24.39 32.20 34.67
CA GLU A 93 -25.61 32.37 35.50
C GLU A 93 -26.34 31.04 35.71
#